data_AF-A0AAD1YCP0-F1
#
_entry.id   AF-A0AAD1YCP0-F1
#
_cell.length_a   1.000
_cell.length_b   1.000
_cell.length_c   1.000
_cell.angle_alpha   90.00
_cell.angle_beta   90.00
_cell.angle_gamma   90.00
#
_symmetry.space_group_name_H-M   'P 1'
#
loop_
_entity.id
_entity.type
_entity.pdbx_description
1 polymer ?
#
loop_
_entity_poly.entity_id
_entity_poly.type
_entity_poly.pdbx_seq_one_letter_code
_entity_poly.pdbx_strand_id
1 'polypeptide(L)' 'MDKNNVLDQVLTFAEAEETYGLSSGTLRKYVSYKLKESRWKEGVDYRKSGKTWLITKEAMDRVYKK' A
#
# COMPACT_ATOMS: atom_id res chain seq x y z
N MET A 1 -23.96 5.82 10.26
CA MET A 1 -23.33 4.74 9.45
C MET A 1 -21.94 5.22 9.09
N ASP A 2 -21.10 5.23 10.11
CA ASP A 2 -19.88 6.01 10.17
C ASP A 2 -18.75 5.11 9.68
N LYS A 3 -18.75 4.86 8.36
CA LYS A 3 -17.73 4.05 7.67
C LYS A 3 -16.44 4.85 7.49
N ASN A 4 -15.92 5.44 8.56
CA ASN A 4 -14.61 6.09 8.57
C ASN A 4 -13.68 5.34 9.55
N ASN A 5 -13.65 4.01 9.43
CA ASN A 5 -12.73 3.20 10.20
C ASN A 5 -11.33 3.39 9.59
N VAL A 6 -10.40 3.91 10.39
CA VAL A 6 -8.99 4.12 9.99
C VAL A 6 -8.32 2.86 9.46
N LEU A 7 -8.81 1.68 9.88
CA LEU A 7 -8.35 0.39 9.39
C LEU A 7 -8.81 0.09 7.97
N ASP A 8 -9.97 0.59 7.53
CA ASP A 8 -10.44 0.42 6.16
C ASP A 8 -9.60 1.22 5.16
N GLN A 9 -8.95 2.28 5.63
CA GLN A 9 -8.06 3.11 4.83
C GLN A 9 -6.65 2.51 4.67
N VAL A 10 -6.36 1.38 5.32
CA VAL A 10 -5.07 0.69 5.25
C VAL A 10 -5.27 -0.73 4.70
N LEU A 11 -4.48 -1.10 3.72
CA LEU A 11 -4.47 -2.41 3.10
C LEU A 11 -3.14 -3.10 3.37
N THR A 12 -3.15 -4.42 3.51
CA THR A 12 -1.91 -5.19 3.36
C THR A 12 -1.45 -5.14 1.90
N PHE A 13 -0.16 -5.38 1.65
CA PHE A 13 0.33 -5.45 0.28
C PHE A 13 -0.40 -6.50 -0.56
N ALA A 14 -0.76 -7.64 0.03
CA ALA A 14 -1.52 -8.67 -0.67
C ALA A 14 -2.92 -8.17 -1.06
N GLU A 15 -3.64 -7.53 -0.13
CA GLU A 15 -4.97 -6.97 -0.41
C GLU A 15 -4.90 -5.83 -1.44
N ALA A 16 -3.89 -4.98 -1.35
CA ALA A 16 -3.66 -3.91 -2.30
C ALA A 16 -3.29 -4.46 -3.69
N GLU A 17 -2.49 -5.53 -3.77
CA GLU A 17 -2.17 -6.19 -5.04
C GLU A 17 -3.43 -6.77 -5.69
N GLU A 18 -4.28 -7.43 -4.92
CA GLU A 18 -5.54 -7.99 -5.43
C GLU A 18 -6.52 -6.88 -5.85
N THR A 19 -6.68 -5.84 -5.02
CA THR A 19 -7.62 -4.73 -5.28
C THR A 19 -7.26 -3.95 -6.55
N TYR A 20 -5.96 -3.76 -6.81
CA TYR A 20 -5.48 -2.97 -7.94
C TYR A 20 -5.01 -3.83 -9.12
N GLY A 21 -5.22 -5.15 -9.08
CA GLY A 21 -4.85 -6.08 -10.16
C GLY A 21 -3.34 -6.21 -10.39
N LEU A 22 -2.52 -6.02 -9.36
CA LEU A 22 -1.07 -6.18 -9.42
C LEU A 22 -0.67 -7.64 -9.15
N SER A 23 0.46 -8.05 -9.73
CA SER A 23 1.01 -9.39 -9.48
C SER A 23 1.51 -9.51 -8.04
N SER A 24 1.28 -10.67 -7.40
CA SER A 24 1.66 -10.88 -6.00
C SER A 24 3.15 -10.65 -5.75
N GLY A 25 3.47 -9.83 -4.75
CA GLY A 25 4.82 -9.43 -4.42
C GLY A 25 5.39 -8.27 -5.27
N THR A 26 4.62 -7.67 -6.16
CA THR A 26 4.99 -6.43 -6.88
C THR A 26 5.26 -5.29 -5.90
N LEU A 27 4.35 -5.04 -4.97
CA LEU A 27 4.52 -3.99 -3.95
C LEU A 27 5.67 -4.31 -3.01
N ARG A 28 5.82 -5.59 -2.64
CA ARG A 28 6.94 -6.05 -1.80
C ARG A 28 8.29 -5.83 -2.50
N LYS A 29 8.39 -6.18 -3.78
CA LYS A 29 9.58 -5.92 -4.59
C LYS A 29 9.82 -4.42 -4.71
N TYR A 30 8.80 -3.62 -5.01
CA TYR A 30 8.92 -2.18 -5.16
C TYR A 30 9.57 -1.52 -3.93
N VAL A 31 9.09 -1.87 -2.73
CA VAL A 31 9.66 -1.36 -1.47
C VAL A 31 11.02 -1.97 -1.15
N SER A 32 11.21 -3.28 -1.39
CA SER A 32 12.45 -3.99 -1.09
C SER A 32 13.62 -3.60 -2.00
N TYR A 33 13.38 -3.35 -3.28
CA TYR A 33 14.38 -2.92 -4.26
C TYR A 33 14.66 -1.41 -4.18
N LYS A 34 14.09 -0.72 -3.18
CA LYS A 34 14.15 0.75 -3.06
C LYS A 34 13.83 1.45 -4.38
N LEU A 35 12.88 0.92 -5.15
CA LEU A 35 12.32 1.60 -6.33
C LEU A 35 11.40 2.75 -5.91
N LYS A 36 11.62 3.33 -4.71
CA LYS A 36 10.95 4.48 -4.12
C LYS A 36 11.35 5.74 -4.89
N GLU A 37 11.07 5.77 -6.18
CA GLU A 37 11.16 6.99 -6.96
C GLU A 37 9.97 7.86 -6.53
N SER A 38 10.13 8.62 -5.44
CA SER A 38 9.27 9.73 -4.99
C SER A 38 7.74 9.50 -4.88
N ARG A 39 7.22 8.28 -5.03
CA ARG A 39 5.77 8.01 -5.07
C ARG A 39 5.16 7.71 -3.72
N TRP A 40 5.90 7.05 -2.81
CA TRP A 40 5.41 6.70 -1.48
C TRP A 40 6.44 6.99 -0.38
N LYS A 41 5.97 7.54 0.73
CA LYS A 41 6.76 7.90 1.91
C LYS A 41 6.59 6.87 3.02
N GLU A 42 7.71 6.35 3.51
CA GLU A 42 7.74 5.43 4.65
C GLU A 42 7.17 6.09 5.91
N GLY A 43 6.34 5.37 6.65
CA GLY A 43 5.69 5.85 7.87
C GLY A 43 4.47 6.74 7.65
N VAL A 44 4.18 7.14 6.41
CA VAL A 44 2.98 7.90 6.02
C VAL A 44 2.12 7.08 5.08
N ASP A 45 2.68 6.72 3.92
CA ASP A 45 1.98 5.99 2.86
C ASP A 45 2.05 4.48 3.09
N TYR A 46 3.18 3.98 3.59
CA TYR A 46 3.34 2.56 3.88
C TYR A 46 4.22 2.33 5.10
N ARG A 47 4.02 1.21 5.78
CA ARG A 47 4.84 0.79 6.93
C ARG A 47 4.95 -0.73 7.01
N LYS A 48 6.00 -1.21 7.66
CA LYS A 48 6.12 -2.63 8.00
C LYS A 48 5.52 -2.87 9.39
N SER A 49 4.55 -3.77 9.47
CA SER A 49 3.93 -4.21 10.72
C SER A 49 4.28 -5.68 10.97
N GLY A 50 5.35 -5.90 11.74
CA GLY A 50 5.90 -7.23 12.00
C GLY A 50 6.42 -7.90 10.71
N LYS A 51 5.73 -8.96 10.27
CA LYS A 51 6.06 -9.71 9.04
C LYS A 51 5.33 -9.19 7.80
N THR A 52 4.32 -8.35 7.97
CA THR A 52 3.45 -7.88 6.88
C THR A 52 3.74 -6.41 6.57
N TRP A 53 3.55 -6.03 5.32
CA TRP A 53 3.61 -4.65 4.88
C TRP A 53 2.20 -4.10 4.70
N LEU A 54 2.02 -2.87 5.17
CA LEU A 54 0.78 -2.11 5.11
C LEU A 54 0.99 -0.88 4.23
N ILE A 55 -0.02 -0.55 3.45
CA ILE A 55 -0.07 0.64 2.59
C ILE A 55 -1.44 1.31 2.75
N THR A 56 -1.50 2.63 2.73
CA THR A 56 -2.77 3.34 2.74
C THR A 56 -3.45 3.22 1.37
N LYS A 57 -4.79 3.14 1.37
CA LYS A 57 -5.58 3.25 0.13
C LYS A 57 -5.23 4.54 -0.59
N GLU A 58 -5.10 5.65 0.14
CA GLU A 58 -4.73 6.95 -0.43
C GLU A 58 -3.40 6.92 -1.21
N ALA A 59 -2.37 6.24 -0.70
CA ALA A 59 -1.10 6.09 -1.40
C ALA A 59 -1.22 5.27 -2.69
N MET A 60 -2.03 4.21 -2.66
CA MET A 60 -2.33 3.41 -3.84
C MET A 60 -3.16 4.21 -4.86
N ASP A 61 -4.17 4.94 -4.38
CA ASP A 61 -5.05 5.81 -5.17
C ASP A 61 -4.22 6.85 -5.93
N ARG A 62 -3.30 7.54 -5.27
CA ARG A 62 -2.40 8.53 -5.87
C ARG A 62 -1.51 7.99 -6.99
N VAL A 63 -1.16 6.70 -6.97
CA VAL A 63 -0.21 6.10 -7.93
C VAL A 63 -0.90 5.29 -9.02
N TYR A 64 -1.96 4.58 -8.67
CA TYR A 64 -2.61 3.58 -9.53
C TYR A 64 -4.02 3.94 -9.94
N LYS A 65 -4.70 4.84 -9.21
CA LYS A 65 -5.99 5.33 -9.69
C LYS A 65 -5.74 6.45 -10.68
N LYS A 66 -6.26 6.24 -11.89
CA LYS A 66 -6.22 7.18 -13.00
C LYS A 66 -7.61 7.75 -13.23
#